data_AF-A0A8J6P1F5-F1
#
_entry.id   AF-A0A8J6P1F5-F1
#
_cell.length_a   1.000
_cell.length_b   1.000
_cell.length_c   1.000
_cell.angle_alpha   90.00
_cell.angle_beta   90.00
_cell.angle_gamma   90.00
#
_symmetry.space_group_name_H-M   'P 1'
#
loop_
_entity.id
_entity.type
_entity.pdbx_description
1 polymer ?
#
loop_
_entity_poly.entity_id
_entity_poly.type
_entity_poly.pdbx_seq_one_letter_code
_entity_poly.pdbx_strand_id
1 'polypeptide(L)'
;MNLITAKWPGINRKRRIVTKGSMVIGITTLALFCVVGIVLASSGEAGGTKGWVATDTYRVMNFTVLAVALFLVMRKPVSKALNARIKGIEEHLVELEAKKKEAEKQLAAYNEKFATLEAEADKLIDEYIRQGNEAKERILVEAQAAAEKLEEQARRNIEHEFKQTKLKLKEEILVKALAKAEALIKSKISAQDHEKLVEEYLEKVVA
;
A
#
# COMPACT_ATOMS: atom_id res chain seq x y z
N MET A 1 22.82 -8.03 11.10
CA MET A 1 22.24 -7.76 12.43
C MET A 1 21.45 -8.96 12.86
N ASN A 2 21.85 -9.51 14.00
CA ASN A 2 21.35 -10.74 14.59
C ASN A 2 20.44 -10.36 15.77
N LEU A 3 19.52 -11.26 16.13
CA LEU A 3 18.79 -11.33 17.41
C LEU A 3 17.59 -10.38 17.58
N ILE A 4 16.36 -10.91 17.42
CA ILE A 4 15.34 -10.90 18.49
C ILE A 4 14.47 -12.16 18.33
N THR A 5 14.84 -13.22 19.03
CA THR A 5 14.00 -14.40 19.24
C THR A 5 12.89 -14.04 20.23
N ALA A 6 11.64 -14.13 19.78
CA ALA A 6 10.46 -13.92 20.62
C ALA A 6 10.37 -14.99 21.71
N LYS A 7 10.72 -14.59 22.93
CA LYS A 7 10.63 -15.37 24.16
C LYS A 7 9.16 -15.69 24.47
N TRP A 8 8.74 -16.92 24.17
CA TRP A 8 7.47 -17.47 24.64
C TRP A 8 7.42 -17.46 26.18
N PRO A 9 6.34 -16.97 26.81
CA PRO A 9 6.18 -17.06 28.25
C PRO A 9 5.71 -18.48 28.63
N GLY A 10 6.58 -19.20 29.35
CA GLY A 10 6.29 -20.51 29.89
C GLY A 10 5.09 -20.50 30.84
N ILE A 11 3.99 -21.08 30.39
CA ILE A 11 2.82 -21.42 31.21
C ILE A 11 3.18 -22.67 32.00
N ASN A 12 3.73 -22.51 33.20
CA ASN A 12 3.85 -23.61 34.14
C ASN A 12 3.59 -23.16 35.58
N ARG A 13 2.31 -22.98 35.93
CA ARG A 13 1.84 -22.67 37.30
C ARG A 13 0.49 -23.34 37.61
N LYS A 14 0.39 -24.66 37.43
CA LYS A 14 -0.80 -25.41 37.91
C LYS A 14 -0.46 -26.74 38.61
N ARG A 15 0.64 -26.81 39.37
CA ARG A 15 0.95 -28.01 40.21
C ARG A 15 0.75 -27.85 41.73
N ARG A 16 0.43 -26.67 42.25
CA ARG A 16 0.32 -26.45 43.72
C ARG A 16 -1.09 -26.36 44.31
N ILE A 17 -2.13 -26.19 43.50
CA ILE A 17 -3.51 -26.09 43.99
C ILE A 17 -4.16 -27.49 44.05
N VAL A 18 -3.75 -28.39 43.15
CA VAL A 18 -4.23 -29.78 43.11
C VAL A 18 -3.76 -30.57 44.33
N THR A 19 -2.59 -30.25 44.89
CA THR A 19 -2.03 -30.96 46.06
C THR A 19 -2.82 -30.76 47.35
N LYS A 20 -3.45 -29.58 47.56
CA LYS A 20 -4.29 -29.37 48.76
C LYS A 20 -5.68 -30.02 48.61
N GLY A 21 -6.25 -30.01 47.40
CA GLY A 21 -7.50 -30.70 47.10
C GLY A 21 -7.33 -32.22 47.17
N SER A 22 -6.23 -32.76 46.65
CA SER A 22 -5.91 -34.19 46.73
C SER A 22 -5.65 -34.67 48.15
N MET A 23 -5.12 -33.80 49.04
CA MET A 23 -4.90 -34.14 50.45
C MET A 23 -6.21 -34.23 51.23
N VAL A 24 -7.17 -33.32 51.00
CA VAL A 24 -8.49 -33.38 51.64
C VAL A 24 -9.30 -34.58 51.11
N ILE A 25 -9.27 -34.82 49.80
CA ILE A 25 -9.90 -36.00 49.19
C ILE A 25 -9.26 -37.27 49.77
N GLY A 26 -7.92 -37.33 49.84
CA GLY A 26 -7.16 -38.43 50.42
C GLY A 26 -7.50 -38.71 51.89
N ILE A 27 -7.63 -37.67 52.71
CA ILE A 27 -8.02 -37.79 54.12
C ILE A 27 -9.47 -38.26 54.25
N THR A 28 -10.39 -37.76 53.42
CA THR A 28 -11.78 -38.20 53.43
C THR A 28 -11.95 -39.63 52.93
N THR A 29 -11.20 -40.06 51.92
CA THR A 29 -11.18 -41.44 51.44
C THR A 29 -10.54 -42.38 52.45
N LEU A 30 -9.49 -41.93 53.16
CA LEU A 30 -8.84 -42.70 54.21
C LEU A 30 -9.76 -42.86 55.43
N ALA A 31 -10.49 -41.80 55.81
CA ALA A 31 -11.51 -41.88 56.85
C ALA A 31 -12.67 -42.81 56.43
N LEU A 32 -13.11 -42.75 55.18
CA LEU A 32 -14.09 -43.69 54.62
C LEU A 32 -13.58 -45.14 54.68
N PHE A 33 -12.32 -45.36 54.31
CA PHE A 33 -11.69 -46.68 54.26
C PHE A 33 -11.49 -47.25 55.67
N CYS A 34 -11.14 -46.42 56.66
CA CYS A 34 -11.09 -46.82 58.07
C CYS A 34 -12.48 -47.19 58.61
N VAL A 35 -13.54 -46.46 58.24
CA VAL A 35 -14.92 -46.78 58.66
C VAL A 35 -15.41 -48.07 57.98
N VAL A 36 -15.09 -48.29 56.70
CA VAL A 36 -15.39 -49.55 55.99
C VAL A 36 -14.59 -50.73 56.54
N GLY A 37 -13.34 -50.52 56.95
CA GLY A 37 -12.50 -51.55 57.59
C GLY A 37 -13.07 -52.03 58.93
N ILE A 38 -13.69 -51.13 59.71
CA ILE A 38 -14.40 -51.51 60.95
C ILE A 38 -15.68 -52.31 60.64
N VAL A 39 -16.36 -52.03 59.52
CA VAL A 39 -17.56 -52.78 59.08
C VAL A 39 -17.22 -54.20 58.65
N LEU A 40 -16.13 -54.40 57.89
CA LEU A 40 -15.67 -55.73 57.48
C LEU A 40 -15.03 -56.54 58.63
N ALA A 41 -14.43 -55.89 59.64
CA ALA A 41 -13.94 -56.58 60.83
C ALA A 41 -15.06 -56.98 61.82
N SER A 42 -16.29 -56.45 61.63
CA SER A 42 -17.47 -56.83 62.41
C SER A 42 -18.31 -57.96 61.79
N SER A 43 -17.86 -58.56 60.68
CA SER A 43 -18.50 -59.77 60.13
C SER A 43 -18.09 -61.01 60.95
N GLY A 44 -18.49 -61.02 62.22
CA GLY A 44 -18.71 -62.25 62.97
C GLY A 44 -20.10 -62.76 62.65
N GLU A 45 -20.18 -63.96 62.07
CA GLU A 45 -21.43 -64.69 61.93
C GLU A 45 -22.04 -64.95 63.31
N ALA A 46 -23.23 -64.40 63.56
CA ALA A 46 -24.15 -64.93 64.56
C ALA A 46 -25.55 -64.94 63.94
N GLY A 47 -26.01 -66.14 63.60
CA GLY A 47 -27.41 -66.39 63.25
C GLY A 47 -28.31 -66.11 64.46
N GLY A 48 -29.44 -65.46 64.21
CA GLY A 48 -30.48 -65.26 65.23
C GLY A 48 -31.38 -64.06 64.94
N THR A 49 -32.61 -64.35 64.49
CA THR A 49 -33.80 -63.46 64.43
C THR A 49 -33.58 -61.96 64.22
N LYS A 50 -33.51 -61.58 62.94
CA LYS A 50 -33.48 -60.22 62.38
C LYS A 50 -34.61 -59.33 62.89
N GLY A 51 -34.28 -58.36 63.73
CA GLY A 51 -35.03 -57.11 63.85
C GLY A 51 -34.57 -56.14 62.77
N TRP A 52 -35.46 -55.80 61.83
CA TRP A 52 -35.19 -54.91 60.68
C TRP A 52 -34.58 -53.55 61.08
N VAL A 53 -34.73 -53.14 62.33
CA VAL A 53 -34.34 -51.83 62.87
C VAL A 53 -32.87 -51.71 63.33
N ALA A 54 -32.21 -52.76 63.81
CA ALA A 54 -30.89 -52.60 64.46
C ALA A 54 -29.72 -52.52 63.46
N THR A 55 -29.71 -53.39 62.45
CA THR A 55 -28.68 -53.40 61.40
C THR A 55 -28.87 -52.29 60.37
N ASP A 56 -30.10 -51.81 60.16
CA ASP A 56 -30.39 -50.75 59.21
C ASP A 56 -30.08 -49.36 59.80
N THR A 57 -30.38 -49.12 61.09
CA THR A 57 -30.08 -47.84 61.76
C THR A 57 -28.59 -47.49 61.76
N TYR A 58 -27.70 -48.47 62.00
CA TYR A 58 -26.25 -48.23 61.94
C TYR A 58 -25.76 -47.91 60.52
N ARG A 59 -26.34 -48.55 59.50
CA ARG A 59 -26.04 -48.27 58.08
C ARG A 59 -26.53 -46.89 57.68
N VAL A 60 -27.74 -46.52 58.08
CA VAL A 60 -28.32 -45.19 57.83
C VAL A 60 -27.50 -44.11 58.53
N MET A 61 -27.12 -44.28 59.80
CA MET A 61 -26.27 -43.34 60.53
C MET A 61 -24.93 -43.12 59.83
N ASN A 62 -24.23 -44.19 59.44
CA ASN A 62 -22.97 -44.09 58.71
C ASN A 62 -23.13 -43.42 57.34
N PHE A 63 -24.21 -43.74 56.62
CA PHE A 63 -24.53 -43.08 55.35
C PHE A 63 -24.82 -41.59 55.54
N THR A 64 -25.54 -41.19 56.59
CA THR A 64 -25.82 -39.79 56.91
C THR A 64 -24.54 -39.02 57.23
N VAL A 65 -23.64 -39.58 58.04
CA VAL A 65 -22.34 -38.95 58.35
C VAL A 65 -21.50 -38.79 57.09
N LEU A 66 -21.46 -39.81 56.22
CA LEU A 66 -20.77 -39.76 54.94
C LEU A 66 -21.37 -38.71 53.99
N ALA A 67 -22.71 -38.65 53.90
CA ALA A 67 -23.42 -37.67 53.08
C ALA A 67 -23.15 -36.23 53.54
N VAL A 68 -23.13 -35.97 54.85
CA VAL A 68 -22.81 -34.65 55.41
C VAL A 68 -21.36 -34.28 55.15
N ALA A 69 -20.42 -35.20 55.36
CA ALA A 69 -19.00 -34.97 55.07
C ALA A 69 -18.77 -34.68 53.57
N LEU A 70 -19.42 -35.46 52.69
CA LEU A 70 -19.36 -35.26 51.24
C LEU A 70 -19.94 -33.91 50.83
N PHE A 71 -21.10 -33.52 51.38
CA PHE A 71 -21.75 -32.24 51.11
C PHE A 71 -20.85 -31.06 51.51
N LEU A 72 -20.24 -31.10 52.70
CA LEU A 72 -19.34 -30.06 53.18
C LEU A 72 -18.08 -29.91 52.31
N VAL A 73 -17.52 -31.03 51.84
CA VAL A 73 -16.32 -31.04 50.99
C VAL A 73 -16.65 -30.60 49.56
N MET A 74 -17.79 -31.02 49.01
CA MET A 74 -18.17 -30.78 47.61
C MET A 74 -18.77 -29.38 47.37
N ARG A 75 -19.32 -28.72 48.40
CA ARG A 75 -19.89 -27.37 48.29
C ARG A 75 -18.89 -26.34 47.74
N LYS A 76 -17.63 -26.41 48.15
CA LYS A 76 -16.56 -25.49 47.72
C LYS A 76 -16.12 -25.70 46.25
N PRO A 77 -15.74 -26.91 45.79
CA PRO A 77 -15.33 -27.12 44.40
C PRO A 77 -16.47 -26.92 43.40
N VAL A 78 -17.71 -27.32 43.72
CA VAL A 78 -18.86 -27.13 42.82
C VAL A 78 -19.17 -25.64 42.62
N SER A 79 -19.27 -24.87 43.70
CA SER A 79 -19.48 -23.42 43.61
C SER A 79 -18.34 -22.73 42.86
N LYS A 80 -17.08 -23.15 43.09
CA LYS A 80 -15.92 -22.59 42.39
C LYS A 80 -15.94 -22.92 40.89
N ALA A 81 -16.34 -24.13 40.50
CA ALA A 81 -16.42 -24.54 39.10
C ALA A 81 -17.51 -23.77 38.34
N LEU A 82 -18.69 -23.59 38.95
CA LEU A 82 -19.78 -22.80 38.36
C LEU A 82 -19.42 -21.32 38.25
N ASN A 83 -18.88 -20.72 39.32
CA ASN A 83 -18.42 -19.33 39.28
C ASN A 83 -17.29 -19.12 38.26
N ALA A 84 -16.38 -20.09 38.10
CA ALA A 84 -15.34 -20.01 37.09
C ALA A 84 -15.91 -20.06 35.66
N ARG A 85 -16.95 -20.87 35.41
CA ARG A 85 -17.64 -20.88 34.12
C ARG A 85 -18.39 -19.58 33.84
N ILE A 86 -19.10 -19.04 34.84
CA ILE A 86 -19.81 -17.76 34.72
C ILE A 86 -18.82 -16.64 34.39
N LYS A 87 -17.71 -16.54 35.13
CA LYS A 87 -16.66 -15.54 34.85
C LYS A 87 -16.03 -15.71 33.48
N GLY A 88 -15.77 -16.95 33.04
CA GLY A 88 -15.23 -17.19 31.70
C GLY A 88 -16.19 -16.71 30.61
N ILE A 89 -17.49 -16.95 30.76
CA ILE A 89 -18.51 -16.47 29.80
C ILE A 89 -18.58 -14.94 29.82
N GLU A 90 -18.57 -14.31 30.98
CA GLU A 90 -18.55 -12.86 31.12
C GLU A 90 -17.31 -12.24 30.46
N GLU A 91 -16.12 -12.79 30.72
CA GLU A 91 -14.86 -12.37 30.10
C GLU A 91 -14.92 -12.51 28.58
N HIS A 92 -15.44 -13.62 28.05
CA HIS A 92 -15.61 -13.82 26.61
C HIS A 92 -16.61 -12.84 25.99
N LEU A 93 -17.72 -12.53 26.67
CA LEU A 93 -18.69 -11.56 26.18
C LEU A 93 -18.09 -10.15 26.12
N VAL A 94 -17.37 -9.74 27.18
CA VAL A 94 -16.67 -8.44 27.21
C VAL A 94 -15.60 -8.36 26.12
N GLU A 95 -14.85 -9.43 25.89
CA GLU A 95 -13.86 -9.49 24.82
C GLU A 95 -14.51 -9.38 23.43
N LEU A 96 -15.63 -10.07 23.21
CA LEU A 96 -16.37 -10.01 21.96
C LEU A 96 -16.98 -8.63 21.70
N GLU A 97 -17.55 -7.99 22.72
CA GLU A 97 -18.06 -6.62 22.63
C GLU A 97 -16.94 -5.62 22.32
N ALA A 98 -15.78 -5.77 22.98
CA ALA A 98 -14.61 -4.94 22.72
C ALA A 98 -14.13 -5.10 21.27
N LYS A 99 -14.01 -6.35 20.79
CA LYS A 99 -13.63 -6.67 19.40
C LYS A 99 -14.63 -6.13 18.39
N LYS A 100 -15.93 -6.26 18.67
CA LYS A 100 -16.99 -5.72 17.80
C LYS A 100 -16.88 -4.20 17.69
N LYS A 101 -16.74 -3.52 18.83
CA LYS A 101 -16.59 -2.05 18.87
C LYS A 101 -15.32 -1.58 18.17
N GLU A 102 -14.23 -2.32 18.31
CA GLU A 102 -12.99 -2.04 17.59
C GLU A 102 -13.15 -2.21 16.08
N ALA A 103 -13.79 -3.31 15.63
CA ALA A 103 -14.08 -3.55 14.22
C ALA A 103 -15.00 -2.48 13.62
N GLU A 104 -16.05 -2.07 14.35
CA GLU A 104 -16.93 -0.96 13.93
C GLU A 104 -16.17 0.36 13.81
N LYS A 105 -15.28 0.65 14.78
CA LYS A 105 -14.42 1.85 14.73
C LYS A 105 -13.45 1.81 13.54
N GLN A 106 -12.85 0.65 13.26
CA GLN A 106 -11.95 0.47 12.12
C GLN A 106 -12.72 0.62 10.80
N LEU A 107 -13.92 0.05 10.68
CA LEU A 107 -14.78 0.22 9.50
C LEU A 107 -15.15 1.68 9.28
N ALA A 108 -15.56 2.40 10.32
CA ALA A 108 -15.86 3.82 10.22
C ALA A 108 -14.63 4.63 9.75
N ALA A 109 -13.46 4.35 10.32
CA ALA A 109 -12.22 5.01 9.91
C ALA A 109 -11.80 4.67 8.46
N TYR A 110 -12.04 3.44 7.99
CA TYR A 110 -11.78 3.09 6.60
C TYR A 110 -12.76 3.75 5.64
N ASN A 111 -14.05 3.82 5.98
CA ASN A 111 -15.04 4.51 5.16
C ASN A 111 -14.73 6.01 5.03
N GLU A 112 -14.32 6.66 6.12
CA GLU A 112 -13.88 8.05 6.09
C GLU A 112 -12.64 8.24 5.20
N LYS A 113 -11.67 7.31 5.28
CA LYS A 113 -10.50 7.31 4.40
C LYS A 113 -10.89 7.11 2.93
N PHE A 114 -11.81 6.20 2.63
CA PHE A 114 -12.29 5.99 1.26
C PHE A 114 -12.98 7.23 0.72
N ALA A 115 -13.86 7.86 1.49
CA ALA A 115 -14.51 9.12 1.07
C ALA A 115 -13.51 10.25 0.83
N THR A 116 -12.46 10.34 1.67
CA THR A 116 -11.39 11.33 1.49
C THR A 116 -10.56 11.02 0.25
N LEU A 117 -10.21 9.75 0.02
CA LEU A 117 -9.45 9.32 -1.16
C LEU A 117 -10.22 9.54 -2.46
N GLU A 118 -11.52 9.27 -2.50
CA GLU A 118 -12.37 9.57 -3.66
C GLU A 118 -12.36 11.08 -3.97
N ALA A 119 -12.55 11.92 -2.94
CA ALA A 119 -12.51 13.37 -3.11
C ALA A 119 -11.11 13.90 -3.52
N GLU A 120 -10.03 13.28 -3.07
CA GLU A 120 -8.67 13.59 -3.50
C GLU A 120 -8.40 13.13 -4.94
N ALA A 121 -8.91 11.95 -5.33
CA ALA A 121 -8.78 11.43 -6.68
C ALA A 121 -9.51 12.33 -7.69
N ASP A 122 -10.73 12.78 -7.38
CA ASP A 122 -11.48 13.70 -8.24
C ASP A 122 -10.75 15.03 -8.40
N LYS A 123 -10.24 15.61 -7.30
CA LYS A 123 -9.42 16.83 -7.34
C LYS A 123 -8.15 16.65 -8.17
N LEU A 124 -7.51 15.48 -8.06
CA LEU A 124 -6.32 15.16 -8.82
C LEU A 124 -6.63 15.09 -10.33
N ILE A 125 -7.74 14.45 -10.70
CA ILE A 125 -8.20 14.38 -12.10
C ILE A 125 -8.48 15.78 -12.64
N ASP A 126 -9.21 16.62 -11.90
CA ASP A 126 -9.52 17.99 -12.30
C ASP A 126 -8.25 18.83 -12.49
N GLU A 127 -7.27 18.68 -11.58
CA GLU A 127 -5.98 19.35 -11.68
C GLU A 127 -5.19 18.87 -12.91
N TYR A 128 -5.18 17.57 -13.21
CA TYR A 128 -4.55 17.05 -14.41
C TYR A 128 -5.22 17.55 -15.70
N ILE A 129 -6.55 17.64 -15.72
CA ILE A 129 -7.29 18.21 -16.86
C ILE A 129 -6.91 19.69 -17.03
N ARG A 130 -6.86 20.46 -15.93
CA ARG A 130 -6.46 21.87 -15.95
C ARG A 130 -5.03 22.04 -16.47
N GLN A 131 -4.08 21.26 -15.95
CA GLN A 131 -2.69 21.27 -16.40
C GLN A 131 -2.55 20.84 -17.86
N GLY A 132 -3.33 19.84 -18.30
CA GLY A 132 -3.37 19.39 -19.69
C GLY A 132 -3.89 20.47 -20.64
N ASN A 133 -4.94 21.20 -20.25
CA ASN A 133 -5.46 22.32 -21.02
C ASN A 133 -4.46 23.48 -21.10
N GLU A 134 -3.82 23.83 -19.97
CA GLU A 134 -2.78 24.86 -19.93
C GLU A 134 -1.57 24.47 -20.79
N ALA A 135 -1.13 23.21 -20.72
CA ALA A 135 -0.06 22.69 -21.56
C ALA A 135 -0.43 22.74 -23.06
N LYS A 136 -1.65 22.35 -23.41
CA LYS A 136 -2.16 22.44 -24.78
C LYS A 136 -2.14 23.88 -25.28
N GLU A 137 -2.63 24.83 -24.48
CA GLU A 137 -2.64 26.25 -24.85
C GLU A 137 -1.22 26.78 -25.05
N ARG A 138 -0.29 26.46 -24.13
CA ARG A 138 1.13 26.83 -24.27
C ARG A 138 1.75 26.28 -25.54
N ILE A 139 1.51 25.00 -25.85
CA ILE A 139 2.02 24.36 -27.08
C ILE A 139 1.47 25.06 -28.33
N LEU A 140 0.18 25.41 -28.33
CA LEU A 140 -0.43 26.12 -29.47
C LEU A 140 0.17 27.53 -29.66
N VAL A 141 0.36 28.27 -28.57
CA VAL A 141 0.98 29.61 -28.61
C VAL A 141 2.42 29.52 -29.09
N GLU A 142 3.20 28.56 -28.57
CA GLU A 142 4.59 28.34 -28.99
C GLU A 142 4.68 27.91 -30.45
N ALA A 143 3.79 27.01 -30.90
CA ALA A 143 3.73 26.57 -32.29
C ALA A 143 3.39 27.73 -33.23
N GLN A 144 2.44 28.60 -32.85
CA GLN A 144 2.07 29.78 -33.63
C GLN A 144 3.25 30.76 -33.72
N ALA A 145 3.91 31.06 -32.60
CA ALA A 145 5.07 31.94 -32.57
C ALA A 145 6.26 31.37 -33.39
N ALA A 146 6.46 30.05 -33.33
CA ALA A 146 7.48 29.37 -34.13
C ALA A 146 7.16 29.43 -35.63
N ALA A 147 5.89 29.24 -36.00
CA ALA A 147 5.43 29.34 -37.39
C ALA A 147 5.64 30.76 -37.93
N GLU A 148 5.25 31.80 -37.18
CA GLU A 148 5.44 33.20 -37.57
C GLU A 148 6.93 33.53 -37.74
N LYS A 149 7.77 33.08 -36.81
CA LYS A 149 9.23 33.26 -36.90
C LYS A 149 9.80 32.56 -38.13
N LEU A 150 9.32 31.36 -38.45
CA LEU A 150 9.75 30.60 -39.62
C LEU A 150 9.32 31.28 -40.92
N GLU A 151 8.10 31.80 -41.00
CA GLU A 151 7.65 32.60 -42.13
C GLU A 151 8.51 33.85 -42.33
N GLU A 152 8.79 34.58 -41.25
CA GLU A 152 9.62 35.78 -41.30
C GLU A 152 11.05 35.46 -41.77
N GLN A 153 11.64 34.38 -41.26
CA GLN A 153 12.93 33.88 -41.72
C GLN A 153 12.90 33.46 -43.19
N ALA A 154 11.87 32.74 -43.63
CA ALA A 154 11.71 32.34 -45.02
C ALA A 154 11.60 33.56 -45.95
N ARG A 155 10.80 34.58 -45.57
CA ARG A 155 10.69 35.83 -46.33
C ARG A 155 12.02 36.57 -46.45
N ARG A 156 12.77 36.69 -45.35
CA ARG A 156 14.12 37.29 -45.36
C ARG A 156 15.08 36.52 -46.26
N ASN A 157 15.06 35.19 -46.19
CA ASN A 157 15.91 34.35 -47.03
C ASN A 157 15.54 34.49 -48.51
N ILE A 158 14.25 34.47 -48.85
CA ILE A 158 13.79 34.70 -50.23
C ILE A 158 14.24 36.06 -50.74
N GLU A 159 14.11 37.12 -49.95
CA GLU A 159 14.53 38.45 -50.37
C GLU A 159 16.05 38.52 -50.60
N HIS A 160 16.83 37.89 -49.72
CA HIS A 160 18.28 37.80 -49.85
C HIS A 160 18.69 37.01 -51.11
N GLU A 161 18.13 35.82 -51.32
CA GLU A 161 18.37 34.99 -52.50
C GLU A 161 17.94 35.68 -53.80
N PHE A 162 16.81 36.40 -53.78
CA PHE A 162 16.34 37.16 -54.94
C PHE A 162 17.30 38.31 -55.28
N LYS A 163 17.80 39.03 -54.28
CA LYS A 163 18.82 40.07 -54.47
C LYS A 163 20.10 39.48 -55.06
N GLN A 164 20.61 38.37 -54.51
CA GLN A 164 21.80 37.71 -55.04
C GLN A 164 21.61 37.20 -56.47
N THR A 165 20.47 36.55 -56.75
CA THR A 165 20.14 36.02 -58.08
C THR A 165 20.02 37.14 -59.10
N LYS A 166 19.42 38.28 -58.73
CA LYS A 166 19.34 39.46 -59.60
C LYS A 166 20.73 40.03 -59.94
N LEU A 167 21.67 40.01 -58.99
CA LEU A 167 23.05 40.43 -59.26
C LEU A 167 23.75 39.47 -60.22
N LYS A 168 23.68 38.15 -59.95
CA LYS A 168 24.23 37.12 -60.84
C LYS A 168 23.65 37.20 -62.26
N LEU A 169 22.33 37.39 -62.38
CA LEU A 169 21.66 37.53 -63.66
C LEU A 169 22.15 38.75 -64.44
N LYS A 170 22.36 39.89 -63.77
CA LYS A 170 22.93 41.09 -64.42
C LYS A 170 24.34 40.84 -64.92
N GLU A 171 25.17 40.16 -64.13
CA GLU A 171 26.53 39.79 -64.51
C GLU A 171 26.52 38.87 -65.75
N GLU A 172 25.69 37.83 -65.77
CA GLU A 172 25.54 36.95 -66.94
C GLU A 172 25.07 37.69 -68.19
N ILE A 173 24.12 38.62 -68.05
CA ILE A 173 23.65 39.45 -69.16
C ILE A 173 24.78 40.33 -69.69
N LEU A 174 25.56 40.96 -68.82
CA LEU A 174 26.71 41.78 -69.23
C LEU A 174 27.75 40.96 -69.99
N VAL A 175 28.10 39.77 -69.48
CA VAL A 175 29.05 38.87 -70.15
C VAL A 175 28.54 38.47 -71.54
N LYS A 176 27.26 38.09 -71.66
CA LYS A 176 26.66 37.72 -72.97
C LYS A 176 26.55 38.91 -73.92
N ALA A 177 26.23 40.10 -73.41
CA ALA A 177 26.14 41.32 -74.19
C ALA A 177 27.52 41.74 -74.72
N LEU A 178 28.55 41.70 -73.87
CA LEU A 178 29.95 41.98 -74.26
C LEU A 178 30.43 40.98 -75.31
N ALA A 179 30.19 39.68 -75.14
CA ALA A 179 30.55 38.67 -76.13
C ALA A 179 29.87 38.92 -77.49
N LYS A 180 28.60 39.33 -77.48
CA LYS A 180 27.86 39.66 -78.71
C LYS A 180 28.37 40.96 -79.35
N ALA A 181 28.68 41.98 -78.55
CA ALA A 181 29.26 43.23 -79.03
C ALA A 181 30.65 43.00 -79.64
N GLU A 182 31.50 42.20 -78.99
CA GLU A 182 32.81 41.81 -79.52
C GLU A 182 32.68 41.09 -80.86
N ALA A 183 31.77 40.13 -80.97
CA ALA A 183 31.50 39.42 -82.23
C ALA A 183 31.01 40.36 -83.33
N LEU A 184 30.14 41.32 -83.00
CA LEU A 184 29.63 42.32 -83.96
C LEU A 184 30.75 43.25 -84.43
N ILE A 185 31.56 43.79 -83.51
CA ILE A 185 32.71 44.65 -83.83
C ILE A 185 33.69 43.90 -84.73
N LYS A 186 34.06 42.66 -84.37
CA LYS A 186 34.92 41.81 -85.22
C LYS A 186 34.38 41.62 -86.64
N SER A 187 33.05 41.54 -86.80
CA SER A 187 32.40 41.34 -88.10
C SER A 187 32.22 42.62 -88.93
N LYS A 188 32.33 43.81 -88.32
CA LYS A 188 31.98 45.10 -88.93
C LYS A 188 33.12 46.12 -88.99
N ILE A 189 34.27 45.84 -88.39
CA ILE A 189 35.43 46.74 -88.38
C ILE A 189 35.97 46.96 -89.79
N SER A 190 36.22 48.22 -90.15
CA SER A 190 36.76 48.63 -91.44
C SER A 190 38.17 49.21 -91.31
N ALA A 191 38.90 49.35 -92.43
CA ALA A 191 40.25 49.93 -92.43
C ALA A 191 40.30 51.38 -91.90
N GLN A 192 39.26 52.17 -92.14
CA GLN A 192 39.13 53.54 -91.60
C GLN A 192 38.96 53.58 -90.08
N ASP A 193 38.30 52.57 -89.49
CA ASP A 193 38.13 52.50 -88.03
C ASP A 193 39.46 52.19 -87.33
N HIS A 194 40.31 51.38 -87.96
CA HIS A 194 41.65 51.09 -87.43
C HIS A 194 42.54 52.34 -87.36
N GLU A 195 42.50 53.17 -88.40
CA GLU A 195 43.31 54.39 -88.48
C GLU A 195 42.87 55.42 -87.43
N LYS A 196 41.55 55.59 -87.25
CA LYS A 196 40.99 56.40 -86.15
C LYS A 196 41.37 55.91 -84.76
N LEU A 197 41.33 54.60 -84.52
CA LEU A 197 41.71 54.03 -83.21
C LEU A 197 43.18 54.29 -82.87
N VAL A 198 44.06 54.29 -83.87
CA VAL A 198 45.49 54.61 -83.69
C VAL A 198 45.66 56.09 -83.36
N GLU A 199 44.97 56.97 -84.09
CA GLU A 199 45.02 58.42 -83.84
C GLU A 199 44.51 58.79 -82.44
N GLU A 200 43.37 58.22 -82.02
CA GLU A 200 42.79 58.45 -80.68
C GLU A 200 43.68 57.88 -79.56
N TYR A 201 44.37 56.75 -79.78
CA TYR A 201 45.34 56.21 -78.82
C TYR A 201 46.57 57.11 -78.69
N LEU A 202 47.10 57.62 -79.81
CA LEU A 202 48.23 58.54 -79.80
C LEU A 202 47.86 59.86 -79.11
N GLU A 203 46.65 60.38 -79.32
CA GLU A 203 46.17 61.58 -78.65
C GLU A 203 46.02 61.40 -77.13
N LYS A 204 45.52 60.24 -76.67
CA LYS A 204 45.34 59.93 -75.24
C LYS A 204 46.64 59.64 -74.46
N VAL A 205 47.70 59.22 -75.14
CA VAL A 205 49.00 58.92 -74.51
C VAL A 205 49.93 60.15 -74.55
N VAL A 206 49.66 61.10 -75.45
CA VAL A 206 50.43 62.34 -75.58
C VAL A 206 49.83 63.50 -74.75
N ALA A 207 48.59 63.36 -74.26
CA ALA A 207 47.96 64.23 -73.25
C ALA A 207 48.15 63.68 -71.82
#